data_AF-A0A2V1C7F2-F1
#
_entry.id   AF-A0A2V1C7F2-F1
#
_cell.length_a   1.000
_cell.length_b   1.000
_cell.length_c   1.000
_cell.angle_alpha   90.00
_cell.angle_beta   90.00
_cell.angle_gamma   90.00
#
_symmetry.space_group_name_H-M   'P 1'
#
loop_
_entity.id
_entity.type
_entity.pdbx_description
1 polymer ?
#
loop_
_entity_poly.entity_id
_entity_poly.type
_entity_poly.pdbx_seq_one_letter_code
_entity_poly.pdbx_strand_id
1 'polypeptide(L)'
;IRHLWIDSLCILQDDPKDFEREGTAMHKTYSMATCTIAASSSSSGQGGCLIPRDDNSPAQLQPCNLTFNNQTITIHPWSNEWCNYHRGPLSTRGWCFQERELSRRTLHFTTHRIFWECRTAIASEDHPSMINLGDRSFMPLSHTRPLATKLWCRAVQEYTRRNLTFRKDRLPAIYGIARIISAVIRDEYVAGIWLCDF
;
A
#
# COMPACT_ATOMS: atom_id res chain seq x y z
N ILE A 1 -8.55 11.06 16.49
CA ILE A 1 -7.37 11.28 15.62
C ILE A 1 -7.06 12.77 15.65
N ARG A 2 -5.81 13.18 15.92
CA ARG A 2 -5.44 14.60 16.09
C ARG A 2 -4.25 15.08 15.24
N HIS A 3 -3.54 14.14 14.61
CA HIS A 3 -2.31 14.44 13.86
C HIS A 3 -2.43 13.89 12.43
N LEU A 4 -1.86 14.62 11.49
CA LEU A 4 -1.73 14.28 10.08
C LEU A 4 -0.26 14.41 9.69
N TRP A 5 0.28 13.41 8.99
CA TRP A 5 1.65 13.43 8.47
C TRP A 5 1.61 13.38 6.94
N ILE A 6 2.31 14.30 6.29
CA ILE A 6 2.49 14.37 4.85
C ILE A 6 3.97 14.71 4.64
N ASP A 7 4.66 13.94 3.80
CA ASP A 7 6.10 14.08 3.54
C ASP A 7 6.51 15.52 3.23
N SER A 8 5.78 16.20 2.35
CA SER A 8 6.04 17.58 1.95
C SER A 8 5.78 18.63 3.03
N LEU A 9 5.07 18.28 4.10
CA LEU A 9 4.78 19.18 5.23
C LEU A 9 5.60 18.87 6.47
N CYS A 10 6.03 17.62 6.63
CA CYS A 10 6.68 17.13 7.84
C CYS A 10 8.18 16.86 7.67
N ILE A 11 8.70 16.92 6.43
CA ILE A 11 10.12 16.83 6.13
C ILE A 11 10.56 18.13 5.47
N LEU A 12 11.61 18.74 6.00
CA LEU A 12 12.26 19.91 5.40
C LEU A 12 13.00 19.48 4.13
N GLN A 13 12.39 19.74 2.97
CA GLN A 13 12.88 19.27 1.67
C GLN A 13 14.28 19.80 1.32
N ASP A 14 14.62 20.99 1.82
CA ASP A 14 15.88 21.68 1.54
C ASP A 14 16.96 21.41 2.61
N ASP A 15 16.68 20.58 3.62
CA ASP A 15 17.64 20.17 4.65
C ASP A 15 18.01 18.68 4.47
N PRO A 16 19.21 18.37 3.96
CA PRO A 16 19.66 16.99 3.79
C PRO A 16 19.69 16.17 5.08
N LYS A 17 19.96 16.80 6.24
CA LYS A 17 20.02 16.11 7.54
C LYS A 17 18.63 15.76 8.03
N ASP A 18 17.67 16.68 7.84
CA ASP A 18 16.27 16.43 8.15
C ASP A 18 15.70 15.33 7.26
N PHE A 19 15.97 15.41 5.95
CA PHE A 19 15.58 14.37 4.99
C PHE A 19 16.16 12.99 5.35
N GLU A 20 17.44 12.92 5.73
CA GLU A 20 18.04 11.66 6.16
C GLU A 20 17.35 11.11 7.43
N ARG A 21 17.11 11.97 8.43
CA ARG A 21 16.47 11.58 9.69
C ARG A 21 15.03 11.10 9.47
N GLU A 22 14.21 11.88 8.77
CA GLU A 22 12.79 11.57 8.57
C GLU A 22 12.60 10.48 7.51
N GLY A 23 13.37 10.52 6.42
CA GLY A 23 13.34 9.51 5.36
C GLY A 23 13.69 8.11 5.87
N THR A 24 14.71 7.99 6.72
CA THR A 24 15.04 6.71 7.37
C THR A 24 14.01 6.30 8.42
N ALA A 25 13.25 7.25 8.99
CA ALA A 25 12.18 6.98 9.94
C ALA A 25 10.81 6.69 9.32
N MET A 26 10.60 6.93 8.01
CA MET A 26 9.32 6.71 7.31
C MET A 26 8.71 5.32 7.58
N HIS A 27 9.54 4.29 7.68
CA HIS A 27 9.07 2.94 8.01
C HIS A 27 8.27 2.89 9.32
N LYS A 28 8.63 3.68 10.33
CA LYS A 28 7.87 3.83 11.59
C LYS A 28 6.61 4.64 11.36
N THR A 29 6.69 5.74 10.63
CA THR A 29 5.54 6.59 10.30
C THR A 29 4.39 5.79 9.72
N TYR A 30 4.64 5.00 8.66
CA TYR A 30 3.59 4.19 8.04
C TYR A 30 3.19 2.97 8.87
N SER A 31 4.14 2.27 9.51
CA SER A 31 3.81 1.08 10.30
C SER A 31 3.08 1.37 11.61
N MET A 32 3.20 2.59 12.13
CA MET A 32 2.55 3.06 13.36
C MET A 32 1.37 3.99 13.09
N ALA A 33 1.14 4.39 11.84
CA ALA A 33 -0.04 5.18 11.47
C ALA A 33 -1.34 4.45 11.87
N THR A 34 -2.31 5.22 12.37
CA THR A 34 -3.65 4.68 12.65
C THR A 34 -4.32 4.22 11.35
N CYS A 35 -4.15 5.00 10.28
CA CYS A 35 -4.60 4.74 8.93
C CYS A 35 -3.78 5.61 7.97
N THR A 36 -3.46 5.06 6.79
CA THR A 36 -2.82 5.78 5.69
C THR A 36 -3.87 6.14 4.64
N ILE A 37 -3.86 7.37 4.15
CA ILE A 37 -4.73 7.81 3.07
C ILE A 37 -3.92 7.82 1.78
N ALA A 38 -4.36 7.05 0.79
CA ALA A 38 -3.66 6.90 -0.48
C ALA A 38 -4.51 7.49 -1.62
N ALA A 39 -4.04 8.60 -2.19
CA ALA A 39 -4.54 9.18 -3.44
C ALA A 39 -4.18 8.28 -4.64
N SER A 40 -4.74 7.07 -4.68
CA SER A 40 -4.26 5.97 -5.53
C SER A 40 -4.38 6.26 -7.02
N SER A 41 -5.40 7.04 -7.41
CA SER A 41 -5.61 7.49 -8.79
C SER A 41 -4.86 8.78 -9.16
N SER A 42 -4.23 9.47 -8.20
CA SER A 42 -3.49 10.70 -8.50
C SER A 42 -2.08 10.39 -9.00
N SER A 43 -1.67 11.04 -10.09
CA SER A 43 -0.32 10.94 -10.65
C SER A 43 0.71 11.81 -9.92
N SER A 44 0.25 12.78 -9.11
CA SER A 44 1.13 13.71 -8.39
C SER A 44 0.48 14.24 -7.10
N GLY A 45 1.21 15.02 -6.31
CA GLY A 45 0.66 15.69 -5.13
C GLY A 45 -0.46 16.70 -5.43
N GLN A 46 -0.63 17.13 -6.69
CA GLN A 46 -1.61 18.14 -7.09
C GLN A 46 -3.01 17.57 -7.36
N GLY A 47 -3.14 16.26 -7.63
CA GLY A 47 -4.43 15.67 -8.01
C GLY A 47 -5.34 15.34 -6.81
N GLY A 48 -4.78 15.18 -5.61
CA GLY A 48 -5.56 14.94 -4.39
C GLY A 48 -6.33 13.62 -4.34
N CYS A 49 -7.20 13.49 -3.33
CA CYS A 49 -7.99 12.28 -3.08
C CYS A 49 -9.43 12.35 -3.61
N LEU A 50 -9.95 13.55 -3.89
CA LEU A 50 -11.36 13.79 -4.25
C LEU A 50 -11.50 14.08 -5.74
N ILE A 51 -10.97 13.17 -6.56
CA ILE A 51 -11.08 13.25 -8.02
C ILE A 51 -12.52 12.91 -8.41
N PRO A 52 -13.15 13.64 -9.36
CA PRO A 52 -14.46 13.27 -9.89
C PRO A 52 -14.46 11.81 -10.36
N ARG A 53 -15.55 11.10 -10.04
CA ARG A 53 -15.72 9.71 -10.45
C ARG A 53 -16.33 9.67 -11.84
N ASP A 54 -15.96 8.66 -12.62
CA ASP A 54 -16.63 8.40 -13.89
C ASP A 54 -18.11 8.07 -13.64
N ASP A 55 -19.01 8.55 -14.51
CA ASP A 55 -20.46 8.36 -14.40
C ASP A 55 -20.89 6.89 -14.38
N ASN A 56 -20.04 6.00 -14.87
CA ASN A 56 -20.25 4.54 -14.86
C ASN A 56 -19.58 3.84 -13.68
N SER A 57 -19.13 4.57 -12.65
CA SER A 57 -18.53 3.96 -11.47
C SER A 57 -19.52 2.99 -10.81
N PRO A 58 -19.13 1.73 -10.53
CA PRO A 58 -20.02 0.79 -9.87
C PRO A 58 -20.35 1.18 -8.43
N ALA A 59 -19.61 2.12 -7.81
CA ALA A 59 -20.01 2.69 -6.53
C ALA A 59 -21.25 3.59 -6.61
N GLN A 60 -21.62 4.06 -7.81
CA GLN A 60 -22.89 4.76 -8.04
C GLN A 60 -24.06 3.79 -8.25
N LEU A 61 -23.77 2.52 -8.57
CA LEU A 61 -24.77 1.49 -8.78
C LEU A 61 -25.23 0.93 -7.42
N GLN A 62 -26.54 0.94 -7.19
CA GLN A 62 -27.13 0.38 -5.97
C GLN A 62 -27.35 -1.13 -6.11
N PRO A 63 -27.10 -1.93 -5.05
CA PRO A 63 -27.49 -3.33 -5.04
C PRO A 63 -29.01 -3.46 -5.29
N CYS A 64 -29.39 -4.44 -6.10
CA CYS A 64 -30.80 -4.73 -6.39
C CYS A 64 -31.25 -5.97 -5.61
N ASN A 65 -32.36 -5.87 -4.89
CA ASN A 65 -32.96 -7.01 -4.21
C ASN A 65 -34.01 -7.66 -5.11
N LEU A 66 -33.83 -8.95 -5.41
CA LEU A 66 -34.81 -9.79 -6.08
C LEU A 66 -35.42 -10.77 -5.07
N THR A 67 -36.75 -10.85 -5.03
CA THR A 67 -37.46 -11.83 -4.19
C THR A 67 -38.04 -12.92 -5.07
N PHE A 68 -37.67 -14.18 -4.81
CA PHE A 68 -38.19 -15.37 -5.50
C PHE A 68 -38.39 -16.50 -4.50
N ASN A 69 -39.56 -17.15 -4.49
CA ASN A 69 -39.88 -18.24 -3.56
C ASN A 69 -39.59 -17.94 -2.08
N ASN A 70 -39.99 -16.77 -1.57
CA ASN A 70 -39.69 -16.28 -0.21
C ASN A 70 -38.19 -16.17 0.15
N GLN A 71 -37.29 -16.25 -0.83
CA GLN A 71 -35.87 -15.94 -0.65
C GLN A 71 -35.57 -14.57 -1.27
N THR A 72 -34.79 -13.74 -0.56
CA THR A 72 -34.28 -12.47 -1.09
C THR A 72 -32.83 -12.65 -1.51
N ILE A 73 -32.56 -12.38 -2.78
CA ILE A 73 -31.22 -12.39 -3.37
C ILE A 73 -30.84 -10.95 -3.65
N THR A 74 -29.75 -10.49 -3.05
CA THR A 74 -29.17 -9.18 -3.36
C THR A 74 -28.15 -9.34 -4.48
N ILE A 75 -28.45 -8.77 -5.65
CA ILE A 75 -27.54 -8.68 -6.78
C ILE A 75 -26.71 -7.41 -6.61
N HIS A 76 -25.40 -7.59 -6.46
CA HIS A 76 -24.46 -6.50 -6.48
C HIS A 76 -23.94 -6.25 -7.90
N PRO A 77 -23.75 -4.99 -8.31
CA PRO A 77 -23.10 -4.66 -9.58
C PRO A 77 -21.71 -5.30 -9.61
N TRP A 78 -21.52 -6.24 -10.55
CA TRP A 78 -20.24 -6.93 -10.70
C TRP A 78 -19.18 -5.98 -11.25
N SER A 79 -18.02 -5.91 -10.61
CA SER A 79 -16.85 -5.26 -11.18
C SER A 79 -15.61 -6.10 -10.95
N ASN A 80 -14.79 -6.32 -11.97
CA ASN A 80 -13.50 -7.01 -11.82
C ASN A 80 -12.45 -6.15 -11.08
N GLU A 81 -12.82 -4.95 -10.61
CA GLU A 81 -11.91 -3.95 -10.07
C GLU A 81 -11.40 -4.23 -8.66
N TRP A 82 -11.99 -5.19 -7.93
CA TRP A 82 -11.47 -5.67 -6.65
C TRP A 82 -9.99 -6.06 -6.70
N CYS A 83 -9.49 -6.41 -7.89
CA CYS A 83 -8.09 -6.79 -8.10
C CYS A 83 -7.15 -5.62 -8.43
N ASN A 84 -7.65 -4.40 -8.67
CA ASN A 84 -6.87 -3.31 -9.26
C ASN A 84 -6.76 -2.04 -8.39
N TYR A 85 -7.33 -2.01 -7.18
CA TYR A 85 -7.27 -0.83 -6.29
C TYR A 85 -5.85 -0.33 -5.99
N HIS A 86 -4.85 -1.21 -6.10
CA HIS A 86 -3.44 -0.93 -5.89
C HIS A 86 -2.62 -0.76 -7.18
N ARG A 87 -3.28 -0.60 -8.35
CA ARG A 87 -2.62 -0.47 -9.67
C ARG A 87 -2.70 0.93 -10.29
N GLY A 88 -3.10 1.93 -9.50
CA GLY A 88 -3.18 3.32 -9.96
C GLY A 88 -1.82 4.02 -10.08
N PRO A 89 -1.77 5.25 -10.61
CA PRO A 89 -0.53 6.01 -10.78
C PRO A 89 0.35 6.09 -9.54
N LEU A 90 -0.25 6.18 -8.33
CA LEU A 90 0.49 6.22 -7.08
C LEU A 90 1.39 4.98 -6.88
N SER A 91 0.90 3.79 -7.22
CA SER A 91 1.63 2.53 -6.99
C SER A 91 2.87 2.38 -7.87
N THR A 92 2.99 3.19 -8.93
CA THR A 92 4.15 3.22 -9.82
C THR A 92 5.33 3.97 -9.21
N ARG A 93 5.17 4.72 -8.11
CA ARG A 93 6.24 5.48 -7.47
C ARG A 93 7.04 4.61 -6.51
N GLY A 94 8.37 4.72 -6.53
CA GLY A 94 9.28 3.91 -5.70
C GLY A 94 8.98 3.99 -4.21
N TRP A 95 8.94 5.20 -3.64
CA TRP A 95 8.64 5.43 -2.22
C TRP A 95 7.31 4.81 -1.79
N CYS A 96 6.27 4.91 -2.63
CA CYS A 96 4.94 4.39 -2.35
C CYS A 96 4.89 2.87 -2.15
N PHE A 97 5.96 2.14 -2.51
CA PHE A 97 6.09 0.74 -2.13
C PHE A 97 6.12 0.57 -0.61
N GLN A 98 7.09 1.20 0.09
CA GLN A 98 7.15 1.04 1.55
C GLN A 98 5.93 1.67 2.23
N GLU A 99 5.40 2.77 1.69
CA GLU A 99 4.23 3.44 2.25
C GLU A 99 3.05 2.49 2.36
N ARG A 100 2.76 1.75 1.29
CA ARG A 100 1.68 0.76 1.29
C ARG A 100 2.03 -0.46 2.12
N GLU A 101 3.17 -1.10 1.88
CA GLU A 101 3.47 -2.40 2.49
C GLU A 101 3.66 -2.34 4.00
N LEU A 102 4.09 -1.18 4.52
CA LEU A 102 4.28 -0.98 5.96
C LEU A 102 3.00 -0.52 6.66
N SER A 103 2.08 0.12 5.93
CA SER A 103 0.80 0.57 6.47
C SER A 103 -0.04 -0.61 6.96
N ARG A 104 -0.56 -0.49 8.19
CA ARG A 104 -1.45 -1.53 8.75
C ARG A 104 -2.84 -1.51 8.14
N ARG A 105 -3.27 -0.31 7.74
CA ARG A 105 -4.59 0.03 7.21
C ARG A 105 -4.44 1.18 6.22
N THR A 106 -5.02 1.03 5.04
CA THR A 106 -4.95 2.04 3.99
C THR A 106 -6.34 2.30 3.42
N LEU A 107 -6.71 3.57 3.31
CA LEU A 107 -7.86 4.02 2.52
C LEU A 107 -7.38 4.45 1.14
N HIS A 108 -7.75 3.69 0.13
CA HIS A 108 -7.44 3.97 -1.27
C HIS A 108 -8.54 4.80 -1.90
N PHE A 109 -8.22 6.04 -2.24
CA PHE A 109 -9.05 6.88 -3.08
C PHE A 109 -8.70 6.62 -4.55
N THR A 110 -9.63 5.99 -5.26
CA THR A 110 -9.53 5.72 -6.70
C THR A 110 -10.58 6.53 -7.47
N THR A 111 -10.48 6.57 -8.79
CA THR A 111 -11.49 7.21 -9.68
C THR A 111 -12.82 6.48 -9.67
N HIS A 112 -12.83 5.18 -9.38
CA HIS A 112 -14.06 4.40 -9.37
C HIS A 112 -14.68 4.42 -7.97
N ARG A 113 -13.93 4.01 -6.95
CA ARG A 113 -14.46 3.91 -5.59
C ARG A 113 -13.41 4.03 -4.50
N ILE A 114 -13.87 4.13 -3.26
CA ILE A 114 -12.99 4.04 -2.09
C ILE A 114 -12.84 2.58 -1.66
N PHE A 115 -11.60 2.14 -1.45
CA PHE A 115 -11.28 0.85 -0.87
C PHE A 115 -10.61 0.99 0.50
N TRP A 116 -10.94 0.08 1.40
CA TRP A 116 -10.20 -0.18 2.62
C TRP A 116 -9.32 -1.42 2.42
N GLU A 117 -8.03 -1.29 2.71
CA GLU A 117 -7.08 -2.40 2.79
C GLU A 117 -6.55 -2.51 4.21
N CYS A 118 -6.49 -3.73 4.75
CA CYS A 118 -5.67 -4.05 5.92
C CYS A 118 -4.86 -5.33 5.63
N ARG A 119 -4.05 -5.77 6.60
CA ARG A 119 -3.16 -6.93 6.42
C ARG A 119 -3.84 -8.23 6.02
N THR A 120 -5.13 -8.38 6.33
CA THR A 120 -5.86 -9.65 6.16
C THR A 120 -7.13 -9.53 5.31
N ALA A 121 -7.57 -8.31 5.02
CA ALA A 121 -8.86 -8.11 4.37
C ALA A 121 -8.92 -6.82 3.55
N ILE A 122 -9.85 -6.81 2.61
CA ILE A 122 -10.26 -5.62 1.87
C ILE A 122 -11.76 -5.40 2.00
N ALA A 123 -12.18 -4.16 1.88
CA ALA A 123 -13.58 -3.78 1.71
C ALA A 123 -13.65 -2.60 0.74
N SER A 124 -14.84 -2.29 0.24
CA SER A 124 -15.10 -1.08 -0.54
C SER A 124 -16.34 -0.37 -0.04
N GLU A 125 -16.53 0.88 -0.46
CA GLU A 125 -17.70 1.67 -0.04
C GLU A 125 -19.04 1.02 -0.39
N ASP A 126 -19.10 0.25 -1.48
CA ASP A 126 -20.30 -0.45 -1.95
C ASP A 126 -20.40 -1.91 -1.47
N HIS A 127 -19.33 -2.41 -0.84
CA HIS A 127 -19.25 -3.73 -0.23
C HIS A 127 -18.44 -3.65 1.07
N PRO A 128 -19.05 -3.11 2.15
CA PRO A 128 -18.34 -2.85 3.41
C PRO A 128 -18.01 -4.12 4.19
N SER A 129 -18.64 -5.24 3.84
CA SER A 129 -18.30 -6.56 4.39
C SER A 129 -16.90 -6.96 3.96
N MET A 130 -16.00 -7.07 4.94
CA MET A 130 -14.59 -7.39 4.69
C MET A 130 -14.43 -8.75 3.99
N ILE A 131 -13.81 -8.73 2.82
CA ILE A 131 -13.36 -9.93 2.11
C ILE A 131 -11.98 -10.29 2.64
N ASN A 132 -11.89 -11.46 3.27
CA ASN A 132 -10.61 -12.00 3.73
C ASN A 132 -9.75 -12.36 2.52
N LEU A 133 -8.55 -11.79 2.44
CA LEU A 133 -7.62 -12.02 1.34
C LEU A 133 -6.70 -13.23 1.56
N GLY A 134 -6.82 -13.90 2.71
CA GLY A 134 -5.78 -14.78 3.22
C GLY A 134 -4.52 -13.99 3.62
N ASP A 135 -3.43 -14.70 3.88
CA ASP A 135 -2.13 -14.07 4.17
C ASP A 135 -1.49 -13.54 2.87
N ARG A 136 -2.01 -12.43 2.35
CA ARG A 136 -1.40 -11.65 1.26
C ARG A 136 -0.42 -10.60 1.76
N SER A 137 -0.22 -10.51 3.08
CA SER A 137 0.67 -9.52 3.65
C SER A 137 2.13 -9.81 3.26
N PHE A 138 2.84 -8.79 2.77
CA PHE A 138 4.29 -8.89 2.56
C PHE A 138 5.04 -9.08 3.88
N MET A 139 4.42 -8.68 5.00
CA MET A 139 5.02 -8.85 6.31
C MET A 139 4.99 -10.33 6.71
N PRO A 140 6.16 -10.93 7.01
CA PRO A 140 6.21 -12.31 7.45
C PRO A 140 5.42 -12.46 8.75
N LEU A 141 4.24 -13.08 8.67
CA LEU A 141 3.58 -13.67 9.85
C LEU A 141 4.35 -14.91 10.33
N SER A 142 5.23 -15.47 9.49
CA SER A 142 6.06 -16.65 9.78
C SER A 142 7.54 -16.30 9.92
N HIS A 143 8.16 -16.81 10.99
CA HIS A 143 9.50 -16.47 11.44
C HIS A 143 10.62 -17.34 10.84
N THR A 144 10.42 -17.92 9.66
CA THR A 144 11.44 -18.82 9.06
C THR A 144 12.31 -18.09 8.04
N ARG A 145 13.62 -18.34 8.08
CA ARG A 145 14.59 -17.77 7.12
C ARG A 145 14.23 -18.07 5.65
N PRO A 146 13.86 -19.32 5.25
CA PRO A 146 13.51 -19.61 3.86
C PRO A 146 12.31 -18.80 3.33
N LEU A 147 11.29 -18.58 4.16
CA LEU A 147 10.15 -17.75 3.76
C LEU A 147 10.54 -16.28 3.68
N ALA A 148 11.30 -15.77 4.65
CA ALA A 148 11.76 -14.39 4.65
C ALA A 148 12.63 -14.07 3.41
N THR A 149 13.49 -14.98 2.98
CA THR A 149 14.25 -14.86 1.73
C THR A 149 13.33 -14.83 0.51
N LYS A 150 12.31 -15.70 0.44
CA LYS A 150 11.31 -15.66 -0.66
C LYS A 150 10.54 -14.34 -0.69
N LEU A 151 10.13 -13.84 0.47
CA LEU A 151 9.44 -12.56 0.60
C LEU A 151 10.33 -11.39 0.18
N TRP A 152 11.63 -11.42 0.51
CA TRP A 152 12.59 -10.44 0.03
C TRP A 152 12.68 -10.42 -1.49
N CYS A 153 12.87 -11.58 -2.12
CA CYS A 153 12.96 -11.67 -3.57
C CYS A 153 11.70 -11.11 -4.24
N ARG A 154 10.52 -11.45 -3.70
CA ARG A 154 9.25 -10.90 -4.18
C ARG A 154 9.18 -9.37 -3.98
N ALA A 155 9.67 -8.87 -2.84
CA ALA A 155 9.63 -7.44 -2.53
C ALA A 155 10.51 -6.65 -3.50
N VAL A 156 11.72 -7.15 -3.75
CA VAL A 156 12.64 -6.58 -4.75
C VAL A 156 12.04 -6.64 -6.16
N GLN A 157 11.39 -7.75 -6.55
CA GLN A 157 10.74 -7.85 -7.86
C GLN A 157 9.60 -6.84 -8.03
N GLU A 158 8.71 -6.71 -7.05
CA GLU A 158 7.63 -5.71 -7.14
C GLU A 158 8.18 -4.29 -7.07
N TYR A 159 9.19 -4.04 -6.23
CA TYR A 159 9.83 -2.73 -6.11
C TYR A 159 10.49 -2.27 -7.41
N THR A 160 11.26 -3.15 -8.05
CA THR A 160 12.03 -2.80 -9.25
C THR A 160 11.15 -2.60 -10.50
N ARG A 161 9.89 -3.03 -10.48
CA ARG A 161 8.89 -2.71 -11.53
C ARG A 161 8.37 -1.27 -11.48
N ARG A 162 8.69 -0.53 -10.42
CA ARG A 162 8.24 0.86 -10.23
C ARG A 162 9.15 1.85 -10.96
N ASN A 163 8.65 3.07 -11.14
CA ASN A 163 9.40 4.20 -11.68
C ASN A 163 10.39 4.71 -10.62
N LEU A 164 11.63 4.20 -10.69
CA LEU A 164 12.74 4.56 -9.83
C LEU A 164 13.54 5.76 -10.38
N THR A 165 12.83 6.89 -10.53
CA THR A 165 13.30 8.11 -11.21
C THR A 165 14.57 8.68 -10.60
N PHE A 166 14.65 8.78 -9.27
CA PHE A 166 15.80 9.33 -8.56
C PHE A 166 16.72 8.23 -8.04
N ARG A 167 17.93 8.13 -8.60
CA ARG A 167 18.91 7.09 -8.24
C ARG A 167 19.24 7.08 -6.74
N LYS A 168 19.35 8.26 -6.12
CA LYS A 168 19.65 8.43 -4.69
C LYS A 168 18.58 7.83 -3.77
N ASP A 169 17.34 7.75 -4.23
CA ASP A 169 16.21 7.31 -3.41
C ASP A 169 15.97 5.79 -3.51
N ARG A 170 16.69 5.10 -4.42
CA ARG A 170 16.41 3.70 -4.74
C ARG A 170 16.57 2.75 -3.55
N LEU A 171 17.59 2.94 -2.72
CA LEU A 171 17.79 2.09 -1.54
C LEU A 171 16.96 2.57 -0.35
N PRO A 172 16.91 3.89 -0.04
CA PRO A 172 16.04 4.39 1.02
C PRO A 172 14.57 3.99 0.87
N ALA A 173 14.01 4.01 -0.34
CA ALA A 173 12.60 3.75 -0.59
C ALA A 173 12.14 2.30 -0.34
N ILE A 174 13.06 1.34 -0.22
CA ILE A 174 12.76 -0.06 0.17
C ILE A 174 13.32 -0.43 1.54
N TYR A 175 14.17 0.42 2.12
CA TYR A 175 14.93 0.11 3.34
C TYR A 175 14.05 -0.32 4.52
N GLY A 176 12.87 0.30 4.70
CA GLY A 176 11.93 -0.09 5.75
C GLY A 176 11.52 -1.56 5.70
N ILE A 177 11.28 -2.09 4.50
CA ILE A 177 10.94 -3.50 4.26
C ILE A 177 12.18 -4.38 4.50
N ALA A 178 13.34 -3.96 3.99
CA ALA A 178 14.60 -4.67 4.20
C ALA A 178 14.92 -4.87 5.69
N ARG A 179 14.69 -3.85 6.52
CA ARG A 179 14.88 -3.91 7.99
C ARG A 179 14.01 -4.98 8.65
N ILE A 180 12.73 -5.04 8.29
CA ILE A 180 11.78 -6.01 8.86
C ILE A 180 12.22 -7.43 8.49
N ILE A 181 12.62 -7.63 7.24
CA ILE A 181 13.04 -8.95 6.76
C ILE A 181 14.39 -9.35 7.35
N SER A 182 15.35 -8.43 7.44
CA SER A 182 16.66 -8.63 8.09
C SER A 182 16.51 -9.14 9.52
N ALA A 183 15.52 -8.67 10.28
CA ALA A 183 15.26 -9.15 11.63
C ALA A 183 14.87 -10.64 11.69
N VAL A 184 14.26 -11.18 10.63
CA VAL A 184 13.89 -12.61 10.52
C VAL A 184 15.02 -13.43 9.92
N ILE A 185 15.66 -12.92 8.85
CA ILE A 185 16.80 -13.58 8.22
C ILE A 185 17.96 -13.66 9.22
N ARG A 186 18.14 -12.67 10.09
CA ARG A 186 19.31 -12.47 10.97
C ARG A 186 20.59 -12.28 10.17
N ASP A 187 20.53 -11.35 9.23
CA ASP A 187 21.64 -10.99 8.34
C ASP A 187 21.67 -9.50 8.11
N GLU A 188 22.85 -8.98 7.78
CA GLU A 188 23.04 -7.56 7.55
C GLU A 188 22.58 -7.18 6.13
N TYR A 189 21.77 -6.12 6.05
CA TYR A 189 21.35 -5.55 4.78
C TYR A 189 22.41 -4.57 4.29
N VAL A 190 23.03 -4.87 3.15
CA VAL A 190 24.09 -4.06 2.56
C VAL A 190 23.67 -3.66 1.15
N ALA A 191 23.23 -2.40 1.02
CA ALA A 191 22.95 -1.75 -0.27
C ALA A 191 22.09 -2.54 -1.29
N GLY A 192 21.15 -3.37 -0.82
CA GLY A 192 20.25 -4.16 -1.68
C GLY A 192 20.42 -5.67 -1.58
N ILE A 193 21.49 -6.15 -0.94
CA ILE A 193 21.78 -7.58 -0.76
C ILE A 193 22.01 -7.93 0.71
N TRP A 194 22.10 -9.21 1.01
CA TRP A 194 22.47 -9.71 2.33
C TRP A 194 23.98 -9.91 2.42
N LEU A 195 24.57 -9.68 3.59
CA LEU A 195 26.02 -9.82 3.76
C LEU A 195 26.51 -11.24 3.44
N CYS A 196 25.70 -12.28 3.70
CA CYS A 196 26.04 -13.66 3.35
C CYS A 196 26.12 -13.95 1.84
N ASP A 197 25.59 -13.05 1.00
CA ASP A 197 25.59 -13.20 -0.46
C ASP A 197 26.83 -12.54 -1.11
N PHE A 198 27.73 -11.94 -0.32
CA PHE A 198 29.07 -11.51 -0.76
C PHE A 198 30.06 -12.68 -0.77
#